data_AF-A0A970ZA90-F1
#
_entry.id   AF-A0A970ZA90-F1
#
_cell.length_a   1.000
_cell.length_b   1.000
_cell.length_c   1.000
_cell.angle_alpha   90.00
_cell.angle_beta   90.00
_cell.angle_gamma   90.00
#
_symmetry.space_group_name_H-M   'P 1'
#
loop_
_entity.id
_entity.type
_entity.pdbx_description
1 polymer ?
#
loop_
_entity_poly.entity_id
_entity_poly.type
_entity_poly.pdbx_seq_one_letter_code
_entity_poly.pdbx_strand_id
1 'polypeptide(L)'
;MKRRFSMIPAALLLALALCACQKETLPVPDYPLDLATVEQALAEWGVDCTVKADPVTTANGMALSAFRVFSAEDETHLCTVNSGLRNGERVLTISFPAFSAPNALTPEQSQGALAFAARLFGGFAHADQVHEHFVKEYNNTHTGRVKSNVYRSDNRFTLGTTARWGRLIDGIACQIILVQPSVEDPQESIKELLLSSDWDTFYPERRL
;
A
#
# COMPACT_ATOMS: atom_id res chain seq x y z
N MET A 1 50.18 25.59 -40.54
CA MET A 1 49.46 24.31 -40.79
C MET A 1 49.79 23.40 -39.61
N LYS A 2 48.91 22.73 -38.85
CA LYS A 2 47.47 22.44 -38.90
C LYS A 2 46.99 22.24 -37.46
N ARG A 3 45.78 22.72 -37.18
CA ARG A 3 44.98 22.51 -35.95
C ARG A 3 44.82 21.02 -35.62
N ARG A 4 45.01 20.63 -34.35
CA ARG A 4 44.38 19.46 -33.73
C ARG A 4 44.17 19.72 -32.23
N PHE A 5 43.19 20.56 -31.91
CA PHE A 5 42.64 20.65 -30.57
C PHE A 5 41.21 20.10 -30.59
N SER A 6 40.92 19.29 -29.58
CA SER A 6 39.59 19.07 -29.01
C SER A 6 38.55 18.29 -29.85
N MET A 7 38.47 16.99 -29.60
CA MET A 7 37.25 16.19 -29.77
C MET A 7 37.16 15.12 -28.66
N ILE A 8 37.25 15.52 -27.39
CA ILE A 8 37.01 14.61 -26.26
C ILE A 8 36.01 15.16 -25.20
N PRO A 9 35.64 16.45 -25.07
CA PRO A 9 34.76 16.85 -23.97
C PRO A 9 33.26 16.59 -24.26
N ALA A 10 32.84 16.48 -25.52
CA ALA A 10 31.42 16.38 -25.87
C ALA A 10 30.81 14.99 -25.59
N ALA A 11 31.58 13.91 -25.75
CA ALA A 11 31.10 12.55 -25.52
C ALA A 11 30.93 12.22 -24.02
N LEU A 12 31.78 12.80 -23.16
CA LEU A 12 31.66 12.64 -21.71
C LEU A 12 30.48 13.44 -21.12
N LEU A 13 30.20 14.62 -21.69
CA LEU A 13 29.04 15.45 -21.31
C LEU A 13 27.70 14.84 -21.77
N LEU A 14 27.66 14.15 -22.92
CA LEU A 14 26.46 13.43 -23.36
C LEU A 14 26.18 12.16 -22.53
N ALA A 15 27.21 11.47 -22.05
CA ALA A 15 27.06 10.29 -21.20
C ALA A 15 26.53 10.64 -19.80
N LEU A 16 26.90 11.81 -19.26
CA LEU A 16 26.34 12.34 -18.00
C LEU A 16 24.89 12.82 -18.16
N ALA A 17 24.51 13.33 -19.33
CA ALA A 17 23.14 13.76 -19.62
C ALA A 17 22.16 12.58 -19.82
N LEU A 18 22.64 11.39 -20.18
CA LEU A 18 21.83 10.18 -20.37
C LEU A 18 21.62 9.37 -19.07
N CYS A 19 22.40 9.63 -18.01
CA CYS A 19 22.23 8.97 -16.71
C CYS A 19 21.19 9.62 -15.79
N ALA A 20 20.66 10.80 -16.14
CA ALA A 20 19.81 11.60 -15.25
C ALA A 20 18.33 11.69 -15.67
N CYS A 21 17.87 10.86 -16.61
CA CYS A 21 16.44 10.58 -16.74
C CYS A 21 16.02 9.50 -15.74
N GLN A 22 16.35 9.68 -14.45
CA GLN A 22 15.66 8.94 -13.40
C GLN A 22 14.26 9.52 -13.36
N LYS A 23 13.29 8.70 -13.76
CA LYS A 23 11.87 9.01 -13.64
C LYS A 23 11.64 9.34 -12.16
N GLU A 24 11.25 10.57 -11.87
CA GLU A 24 11.03 11.02 -10.49
C GLU A 24 9.95 10.12 -9.87
N THR A 25 10.30 9.44 -8.79
CA THR A 25 9.38 8.57 -8.04
C THR A 25 8.90 9.31 -6.79
N LEU A 26 7.80 8.84 -6.20
CA LEU A 26 7.35 9.30 -4.90
C LEU A 26 8.50 9.17 -3.88
N PRO A 27 8.68 10.17 -3.00
CA PRO A 27 9.73 10.14 -2.00
C PRO A 27 9.58 8.91 -1.13
N VAL A 28 10.70 8.23 -0.87
CA VAL A 28 10.75 7.10 0.07
C VAL A 28 10.96 7.67 1.48
N PRO A 29 10.00 7.52 2.40
CA PRO A 29 10.16 8.00 3.77
C PRO A 29 11.04 7.07 4.59
N ASP A 30 11.51 7.57 5.73
CA ASP A 30 12.20 6.78 6.74
C ASP A 30 11.24 5.77 7.38
N TYR A 31 11.75 4.56 7.69
CA TYR A 31 11.00 3.50 8.34
C TYR A 31 11.65 3.11 9.68
N PRO A 32 10.85 2.81 10.73
CA PRO A 32 9.39 2.85 10.77
C PRO A 32 8.85 4.28 10.65
N LEU A 33 7.63 4.41 10.11
CA LEU A 33 7.01 5.72 9.85
C LEU A 33 6.80 6.49 11.16
N ASP A 34 6.91 7.81 11.07
CA ASP A 34 6.51 8.74 12.12
C ASP A 34 5.11 9.31 11.88
N LEU A 35 4.58 10.02 12.88
CA LEU A 35 3.24 10.60 12.83
C LEU A 35 3.10 11.63 11.69
N ALA A 36 4.11 12.48 11.51
CA ALA A 36 4.09 13.55 10.52
C ALA A 36 3.99 13.01 9.09
N THR A 37 4.69 11.91 8.79
CA THR A 37 4.62 11.24 7.49
C THR A 37 3.21 10.71 7.22
N VAL A 38 2.55 10.14 8.24
CA VAL A 38 1.18 9.64 8.11
C VAL A 38 0.18 10.77 7.89
N GLU A 39 0.30 11.86 8.67
CA GLU A 39 -0.54 13.05 8.53
C GLU A 39 -0.39 13.72 7.16
N GLN A 40 0.84 13.82 6.64
CA GLN A 40 1.09 14.36 5.31
C GLN A 40 0.43 13.53 4.21
N ALA A 41 0.57 12.20 4.26
CA ALA A 41 -0.05 11.31 3.29
C ALA A 41 -1.59 11.34 3.37
N LEU A 42 -2.17 11.55 4.56
CA LEU A 42 -3.60 11.68 4.77
C LEU A 42 -4.17 12.97 4.19
N ALA A 43 -3.46 14.09 4.31
CA ALA A 43 -3.89 15.37 3.75
C ALA A 43 -4.15 15.28 2.23
N GLU A 44 -3.44 14.40 1.52
CA GLU A 44 -3.61 14.15 0.09
C GLU A 44 -4.68 13.11 -0.24
N TRP A 45 -5.17 12.33 0.74
CA TRP A 45 -6.29 11.40 0.54
C TRP A 45 -7.62 12.17 0.42
N GLY A 46 -7.68 13.42 0.89
CA GLY A 46 -8.88 14.27 0.76
C GLY A 46 -10.02 13.86 1.71
N VAL A 47 -9.70 13.06 2.74
CA VAL A 47 -10.60 12.75 3.85
C VAL A 47 -10.15 13.58 5.04
N ASP A 48 -11.07 14.26 5.72
CA ASP A 48 -10.75 14.98 6.95
C ASP A 48 -10.55 13.98 8.10
N CYS A 49 -9.33 13.90 8.61
CA CYS A 49 -8.90 12.82 9.50
C CYS A 49 -8.16 13.35 10.73
N THR A 50 -8.27 12.59 11.83
CA THR A 50 -7.33 12.69 12.95
C THR A 50 -6.53 11.39 13.07
N VAL A 51 -5.27 11.49 13.50
CA VAL A 51 -4.37 10.35 13.68
C VAL A 51 -3.98 10.24 15.14
N LYS A 52 -4.06 9.03 15.69
CA LYS A 52 -3.57 8.70 17.02
C LYS A 52 -2.44 7.68 16.90
N ALA A 53 -1.24 8.06 17.34
CA ALA A 53 -0.14 7.12 17.46
C ALA A 53 -0.39 6.19 18.66
N ASP A 54 -0.27 4.88 18.42
CA ASP A 54 -0.28 3.88 19.47
C ASP A 54 1.14 3.62 19.98
N PRO A 55 1.30 3.08 21.21
CA PRO A 55 2.60 2.64 21.68
C PRO A 55 3.22 1.65 20.68
N VAL A 56 4.51 1.80 20.42
CA VAL A 56 5.26 0.86 19.57
C VAL A 56 5.03 -0.55 20.09
N THR A 57 4.54 -1.42 19.22
CA THR A 57 4.31 -2.83 19.55
C THR A 57 5.38 -3.69 18.91
N THR A 58 5.66 -4.83 19.53
CA THR A 58 6.49 -5.87 18.93
C THR A 58 5.60 -7.01 18.45
N ALA A 59 5.60 -7.26 17.14
CA ALA A 59 4.89 -8.40 16.54
C ALA A 59 5.89 -9.19 15.70
N ASN A 60 5.95 -10.51 15.91
CA ASN A 60 6.84 -11.42 15.18
C ASN A 60 8.32 -10.97 15.15
N GLY A 61 8.81 -10.36 16.25
CA GLY A 61 10.19 -9.87 16.36
C GLY A 61 10.49 -8.54 15.67
N MET A 62 9.47 -7.85 15.14
CA MET A 62 9.59 -6.53 14.51
C MET A 62 9.01 -5.45 15.42
N ALA A 63 9.74 -4.35 15.61
CA ALA A 63 9.19 -3.13 16.18
C ALA A 63 8.31 -2.44 15.13
N LEU A 64 7.06 -2.18 15.49
CA LEU A 64 6.06 -1.56 14.63
C LEU A 64 5.62 -0.21 15.19
N SER A 65 5.75 0.84 14.39
CA SER A 65 4.94 2.05 14.59
C SER A 65 3.51 1.73 14.17
N ALA A 66 2.56 2.02 15.05
CA ALA A 66 1.14 1.79 14.82
C ALA A 66 0.37 3.11 14.95
N PHE A 67 -0.52 3.38 13.99
CA PHE A 67 -1.36 4.57 13.96
C PHE A 67 -2.80 4.20 13.68
N ARG A 68 -3.73 4.76 14.44
CA ARG A 68 -5.16 4.65 14.19
C ARG A 68 -5.66 5.96 13.59
N VAL A 69 -6.31 5.87 12.44
CA VAL A 69 -6.90 6.99 11.72
C VAL A 69 -8.39 7.02 12.00
N PHE A 70 -8.92 8.20 12.29
CA PHE A 70 -10.33 8.43 12.57
C PHE A 70 -10.84 9.57 11.69
N SER A 71 -12.11 9.52 11.30
CA SER A 71 -12.82 10.64 10.69
C SER A 71 -12.85 11.81 11.67
N ALA A 72 -12.53 13.02 11.20
CA ALA A 72 -12.58 14.22 12.02
C ALA A 72 -14.03 14.67 12.33
N GLU A 73 -15.01 14.27 11.50
CA GLU A 73 -16.41 14.68 11.63
C GLU A 73 -17.12 13.98 12.80
N ASP A 74 -16.91 12.67 12.92
CA ASP A 74 -17.69 11.80 13.81
C ASP A 74 -16.83 10.87 14.69
N GLU A 75 -15.50 11.04 14.66
CA GLU A 75 -14.51 10.21 15.35
C GLU A 75 -14.57 8.71 15.00
N THR A 76 -15.20 8.35 13.89
CA THR A 76 -15.31 6.96 13.49
C THR A 76 -13.96 6.44 12.97
N HIS A 77 -13.54 5.25 13.40
CA HIS A 77 -12.28 4.63 12.98
C HIS A 77 -12.26 4.37 11.47
N LEU A 78 -11.22 4.75 10.75
CA LEU A 78 -11.13 4.57 9.29
C LEU A 78 -10.16 3.46 8.90
N CYS A 79 -8.99 3.42 9.52
CA CYS A 79 -8.00 2.38 9.29
C CYS A 79 -6.94 2.34 10.39
N THR A 80 -6.15 1.27 10.40
CA THR A 80 -4.94 1.15 11.21
C THR A 80 -3.74 0.99 10.27
N VAL A 81 -2.74 1.82 10.45
CA VAL A 81 -1.47 1.79 9.72
C VAL A 81 -0.40 1.18 10.63
N ASN A 82 0.28 0.15 10.18
CA ASN A 82 1.43 -0.44 10.84
C ASN A 82 2.63 -0.37 9.90
N SER A 83 3.78 0.09 10.41
CA SER A 83 5.01 0.15 9.63
C SER A 83 6.22 -0.28 10.44
N GLY A 84 7.19 -0.92 9.78
CA GLY A 84 8.39 -1.42 10.43
C GLY A 84 9.47 -1.87 9.46
N LEU A 85 10.57 -2.33 10.05
CA LEU A 85 11.67 -2.99 9.36
C LEU A 85 11.72 -4.44 9.76
N ARG A 86 11.67 -5.35 8.79
CA ARG A 86 11.85 -6.78 8.98
C ARG A 86 13.09 -7.22 8.20
N ASN A 87 14.15 -7.62 8.90
CA ASN A 87 15.43 -7.98 8.29
C ASN A 87 16.04 -6.87 7.40
N GLY A 88 15.78 -5.59 7.72
CA GLY A 88 16.20 -4.45 6.91
C GLY A 88 15.22 -4.07 5.79
N GLU A 89 14.22 -4.90 5.52
CA GLU A 89 13.19 -4.64 4.50
C GLU A 89 12.04 -3.84 5.10
N ARG A 90 11.55 -2.86 4.32
CA ARG A 90 10.42 -2.02 4.73
C ARG A 90 9.13 -2.82 4.64
N VAL A 91 8.27 -2.69 5.64
CA VAL A 91 6.96 -3.33 5.68
C VAL A 91 5.93 -2.31 6.07
N LEU A 92 4.85 -2.25 5.29
CA LEU A 92 3.67 -1.45 5.55
C LEU A 92 2.45 -2.35 5.48
N THR A 93 1.60 -2.27 6.50
CA THR A 93 0.28 -2.89 6.52
C THR A 93 -0.77 -1.84 6.86
N ILE A 94 -1.82 -1.75 6.05
CA ILE A 94 -2.99 -0.91 6.34
C ILE A 94 -4.21 -1.82 6.43
N SER A 95 -4.86 -1.85 7.58
CA SER A 95 -6.06 -2.65 7.82
C SER A 95 -7.28 -1.74 7.96
N PHE A 96 -8.37 -2.10 7.30
CA PHE A 96 -9.63 -1.37 7.31
C PHE A 96 -10.69 -2.08 8.15
N PRO A 97 -11.69 -1.36 8.69
CA PRO A 97 -12.85 -1.95 9.33
C PRO A 97 -13.50 -3.04 8.48
N ALA A 98 -14.11 -4.02 9.15
CA ALA A 98 -14.82 -5.09 8.48
C ALA A 98 -15.93 -4.53 7.57
N PHE A 99 -16.22 -5.19 6.46
CA PHE A 99 -17.27 -4.79 5.50
C PHE A 99 -18.65 -4.52 6.13
N SER A 100 -18.96 -5.16 7.26
CA SER A 100 -20.24 -5.01 7.97
C SER A 100 -20.26 -3.85 8.94
N ALA A 101 -19.12 -3.19 9.14
CA ALA A 101 -19.02 -2.01 9.97
C ALA A 101 -19.60 -0.82 9.18
N PRO A 102 -20.32 0.11 9.83
CA PRO A 102 -20.90 1.30 9.17
C PRO A 102 -19.86 2.18 8.44
N ASN A 103 -18.60 2.04 8.84
CA ASN A 103 -17.40 2.72 8.38
C ASN A 103 -16.51 1.86 7.49
N ALA A 104 -17.05 0.79 6.90
CA ALA A 104 -16.36 0.04 5.88
C ALA A 104 -16.00 0.93 4.69
N LEU A 105 -14.83 0.68 4.10
CA LEU A 105 -14.36 1.42 2.94
C LEU A 105 -15.30 1.22 1.76
N THR A 106 -15.80 2.31 1.19
CA THR A 106 -16.61 2.28 -0.04
C THR A 106 -15.73 2.03 -1.27
N PRO A 107 -16.32 1.54 -2.39
CA PRO A 107 -15.59 1.45 -3.66
C PRO A 107 -14.95 2.77 -4.09
N GLU A 108 -15.64 3.89 -3.88
CA GLU A 108 -15.16 5.24 -4.21
C GLU A 108 -13.94 5.63 -3.37
N GLN A 109 -13.90 5.26 -2.10
CA GLN A 109 -12.76 5.51 -1.21
C GLN A 109 -11.57 4.57 -1.47
N SER A 110 -11.78 3.46 -2.20
CA SER A 110 -10.75 2.44 -2.43
C SER A 110 -9.56 2.95 -3.25
N GLN A 111 -9.79 3.81 -4.25
CA GLN A 111 -8.69 4.44 -4.99
C GLN A 111 -7.84 5.31 -4.06
N GLY A 112 -8.48 6.15 -3.24
CA GLY A 112 -7.80 7.01 -2.29
C GLY A 112 -6.98 6.22 -1.26
N ALA A 113 -7.51 5.10 -0.77
CA ALA A 113 -6.79 4.20 0.14
C ALA A 113 -5.53 3.58 -0.50
N LEU A 114 -5.60 3.21 -1.78
CA LEU A 114 -4.44 2.69 -2.52
C LEU A 114 -3.39 3.78 -2.77
N ALA A 115 -3.84 4.99 -3.12
CA ALA A 115 -2.95 6.13 -3.31
C ALA A 115 -2.31 6.59 -1.99
N PHE A 116 -3.03 6.47 -0.87
CA PHE A 116 -2.50 6.67 0.48
C PHE A 116 -1.40 5.65 0.80
N ALA A 117 -1.64 4.35 0.54
CA ALA A 117 -0.62 3.31 0.74
C ALA A 117 0.64 3.54 -0.12
N ALA A 118 0.47 3.94 -1.38
CA ALA A 118 1.58 4.23 -2.29
C ALA A 118 2.45 5.40 -1.78
N ARG A 119 1.83 6.44 -1.20
CA ARG A 119 2.56 7.58 -0.60
C ARG A 119 3.32 7.20 0.66
N LEU A 120 2.67 6.46 1.56
CA LEU A 120 3.32 6.00 2.79
C LEU A 120 4.54 5.11 2.51
N PHE A 121 4.51 4.35 1.42
CA PHE A 121 5.62 3.48 1.06
C PHE A 121 6.66 4.17 0.15
N GLY A 122 6.26 5.07 -0.75
CA GLY A 122 7.16 5.73 -1.69
C GLY A 122 7.73 4.81 -2.77
N GLY A 123 8.57 5.34 -3.65
CA GLY A 123 9.28 4.58 -4.70
C GLY A 123 8.46 4.27 -5.95
N PHE A 124 7.14 4.47 -5.93
CA PHE A 124 6.26 4.41 -7.10
C PHE A 124 6.46 5.62 -8.03
N ALA A 125 6.16 5.49 -9.32
CA ALA A 125 6.19 6.62 -10.25
C ALA A 125 5.17 7.72 -9.90
N HIS A 126 4.00 7.35 -9.36
CA HIS A 126 2.97 8.26 -8.85
C HIS A 126 1.99 7.50 -7.94
N ALA A 127 1.18 8.23 -7.17
CA ALA A 127 0.34 7.64 -6.13
C ALA A 127 -0.73 6.67 -6.66
N ASP A 128 -1.28 6.92 -7.85
CA ASP A 128 -2.31 6.04 -8.43
C ASP A 128 -1.76 4.75 -9.04
N GLN A 129 -0.44 4.55 -9.11
CA GLN A 129 0.16 3.43 -9.85
C GLN A 129 -0.31 2.05 -9.36
N VAL A 130 -0.48 1.89 -8.04
CA VAL A 130 -0.99 0.63 -7.45
C VAL A 130 -2.43 0.38 -7.92
N HIS A 131 -3.27 1.42 -7.92
CA HIS A 131 -4.67 1.33 -8.35
C HIS A 131 -4.79 1.00 -9.85
N GLU A 132 -3.98 1.64 -10.70
CA GLU A 132 -3.96 1.38 -12.14
C GLU A 132 -3.63 -0.09 -12.47
N HIS A 133 -2.62 -0.65 -11.80
CA HIS A 133 -2.28 -2.06 -11.92
C HIS A 133 -3.38 -2.96 -11.40
N PHE A 134 -3.93 -2.63 -10.22
CA PHE A 134 -4.98 -3.40 -9.59
C PHE A 134 -6.22 -3.51 -10.49
N VAL A 135 -6.81 -2.39 -10.91
CA VAL A 135 -8.05 -2.40 -11.72
C VAL A 135 -7.89 -3.14 -13.05
N LYS A 136 -6.73 -2.99 -13.69
CA LYS A 136 -6.45 -3.64 -14.98
C LYS A 136 -6.35 -5.17 -14.88
N GLU A 137 -5.88 -5.67 -13.74
CA GLU A 137 -5.44 -7.05 -13.61
C GLU A 137 -6.32 -7.88 -12.69
N TYR A 138 -7.06 -7.24 -11.79
CA TYR A 138 -7.81 -7.90 -10.73
C TYR A 138 -8.66 -9.08 -11.20
N ASN A 139 -9.39 -8.92 -12.31
CA ASN A 139 -10.28 -9.94 -12.87
C ASN A 139 -9.60 -10.91 -13.85
N ASN A 140 -8.36 -10.64 -14.23
CA ASN A 140 -7.70 -11.30 -15.35
C ASN A 140 -6.52 -12.18 -14.89
N THR A 141 -5.69 -11.68 -13.98
CA THR A 141 -4.45 -12.33 -13.52
C THR A 141 -4.12 -11.93 -12.08
N HIS A 142 -3.20 -12.65 -11.43
CA HIS A 142 -2.63 -12.29 -10.11
C HIS A 142 -3.58 -12.28 -8.90
N THR A 143 -4.84 -12.69 -9.07
CA THR A 143 -5.83 -12.80 -7.98
C THR A 143 -6.11 -14.26 -7.64
N GLY A 144 -5.79 -14.66 -6.42
CA GLY A 144 -6.27 -15.92 -5.83
C GLY A 144 -7.56 -15.69 -5.06
N ARG A 145 -8.55 -16.57 -5.22
CA ARG A 145 -9.83 -16.52 -4.48
C ARG A 145 -10.01 -17.77 -3.65
N VAL A 146 -10.34 -17.61 -2.38
CA VAL A 146 -10.64 -18.71 -1.46
C VAL A 146 -11.98 -18.49 -0.79
N LYS A 147 -12.77 -19.56 -0.63
CA LYS A 147 -13.96 -19.50 0.21
C LYS A 147 -13.53 -19.34 1.66
N SER A 148 -14.17 -18.44 2.38
CA SER A 148 -13.86 -18.17 3.78
C SER A 148 -15.15 -18.00 4.58
N ASN A 149 -15.10 -18.41 5.85
CA ASN A 149 -16.14 -18.05 6.81
C ASN A 149 -15.94 -16.59 7.16
N VAL A 150 -16.90 -15.74 6.76
CA VAL A 150 -16.85 -14.31 7.04
C VAL A 150 -17.70 -14.02 8.28
N TYR A 151 -17.09 -13.35 9.26
CA TYR A 151 -17.75 -12.97 10.50
C TYR A 151 -18.65 -11.76 10.26
N ARG A 152 -19.90 -11.86 10.68
CA ARG A 152 -20.83 -10.74 10.77
C ARG A 152 -20.83 -10.17 12.19
N SER A 153 -21.23 -8.90 12.31
CA SER A 153 -21.37 -8.18 13.58
C SER A 153 -22.37 -8.82 14.56
N ASP A 154 -23.26 -9.69 14.08
CA ASP A 154 -24.23 -10.45 14.89
C ASP A 154 -23.73 -11.83 15.34
N ASN A 155 -22.42 -12.09 15.23
CA ASN A 155 -21.78 -13.36 15.57
C ASN A 155 -22.22 -14.56 14.71
N ARG A 156 -22.86 -14.31 13.55
CA ARG A 156 -23.17 -15.35 12.56
C ARG A 156 -22.09 -15.42 11.49
N PHE A 157 -21.94 -16.61 10.92
CA PHE A 157 -21.06 -16.84 9.78
C PHE A 157 -21.87 -16.78 8.49
N THR A 158 -21.33 -16.10 7.49
CA THR A 158 -21.74 -16.28 6.11
C THR A 158 -20.61 -16.92 5.33
N LEU A 159 -20.97 -17.78 4.38
CA LEU A 159 -20.02 -18.25 3.39
C LEU A 159 -19.73 -17.09 2.45
N GLY A 160 -18.54 -16.53 2.57
CA GLY A 160 -18.04 -15.47 1.72
C GLY A 160 -16.84 -15.92 0.89
N THR A 161 -16.19 -14.95 0.27
CA THR A 161 -14.91 -15.17 -0.39
C THR A 161 -13.88 -14.15 0.09
N THR A 162 -12.62 -14.57 0.06
CA THR A 162 -11.49 -13.67 0.21
C THR A 162 -10.71 -13.73 -1.09
N ALA A 163 -10.55 -12.57 -1.71
CA ALA A 163 -9.72 -12.38 -2.87
C ALA A 163 -8.40 -11.76 -2.42
N ARG A 164 -7.29 -12.27 -2.97
CA ARG A 164 -5.96 -11.74 -2.73
C ARG A 164 -5.32 -11.47 -4.07
N TRP A 165 -5.14 -10.19 -4.37
CA TRP A 165 -4.36 -9.75 -5.52
C TRP A 165 -2.94 -9.44 -5.06
N GLY A 166 -1.94 -9.81 -5.86
CA GLY A 166 -0.55 -9.52 -5.54
C GLY A 166 0.33 -9.28 -6.76
N ARG A 167 1.14 -8.22 -6.75
CA ARG A 167 2.07 -7.90 -7.84
C ARG A 167 3.35 -7.18 -7.39
N LEU A 168 4.46 -7.45 -8.09
CA LEU A 168 5.67 -6.65 -8.01
C LEU A 168 5.54 -5.43 -8.96
N ILE A 169 5.58 -4.23 -8.40
CA ILE A 169 5.53 -2.96 -9.14
C ILE A 169 6.82 -2.20 -8.82
N ASP A 170 7.68 -2.00 -9.82
CA ASP A 170 8.96 -1.29 -9.67
C ASP A 170 9.83 -1.78 -8.50
N GLY A 171 9.83 -3.10 -8.27
CA GLY A 171 10.57 -3.73 -7.17
C GLY A 171 9.85 -3.71 -5.81
N ILE A 172 8.62 -3.19 -5.75
CA ILE A 172 7.79 -3.14 -4.55
C ILE A 172 6.73 -4.23 -4.62
N ALA A 173 6.76 -5.15 -3.66
CA ALA A 173 5.76 -6.18 -3.49
C ALA A 173 4.48 -5.57 -2.92
N CYS A 174 3.39 -5.64 -3.67
CA CYS A 174 2.09 -5.09 -3.30
C CYS A 174 1.06 -6.22 -3.19
N GLN A 175 0.31 -6.27 -2.09
CA GLN A 175 -0.80 -7.19 -1.91
C GLN A 175 -2.05 -6.45 -1.45
N ILE A 176 -3.19 -6.76 -2.07
CA ILE A 176 -4.51 -6.22 -1.74
C ILE A 176 -5.41 -7.40 -1.39
N ILE A 177 -5.96 -7.38 -0.18
CA ILE A 177 -6.88 -8.40 0.30
C ILE A 177 -8.28 -7.79 0.34
N LEU A 178 -9.20 -8.42 -0.40
CA LEU A 178 -10.60 -8.06 -0.43
C LEU A 178 -11.45 -9.15 0.20
N VAL A 179 -12.54 -8.75 0.83
CA VAL A 179 -13.53 -9.67 1.39
C VAL A 179 -14.87 -9.43 0.72
N GLN A 180 -15.45 -10.52 0.23
CA GLN A 180 -16.85 -10.63 -0.15
C GLN A 180 -17.59 -11.32 1.00
N PRO A 181 -18.61 -10.70 1.60
CA PRO A 181 -19.19 -11.22 2.82
C PRO A 181 -20.16 -12.38 2.63
N SER A 182 -20.79 -12.45 1.48
CA SER A 182 -21.68 -13.52 1.07
C SER A 182 -21.44 -13.82 -0.40
N VAL A 183 -21.48 -15.08 -0.80
CA VAL A 183 -21.48 -15.46 -2.23
C VAL A 183 -22.65 -14.88 -3.02
N GLU A 184 -23.72 -14.46 -2.33
CA GLU A 184 -24.91 -13.83 -2.91
C GLU A 184 -24.77 -12.30 -3.04
N ASP A 185 -23.82 -11.69 -2.35
CA ASP A 185 -23.55 -10.26 -2.39
C ASP A 185 -22.32 -10.00 -3.26
N PRO A 186 -22.46 -9.42 -4.47
CA PRO A 186 -21.33 -9.25 -5.39
C PRO A 186 -20.31 -8.22 -4.89
N GLN A 187 -20.61 -7.43 -3.86
CA GLN A 187 -19.74 -6.35 -3.44
C GLN A 187 -18.54 -6.87 -2.63
N GLU A 188 -17.36 -6.45 -3.06
CA GLU A 188 -16.09 -6.69 -2.37
C GLU A 188 -15.58 -5.39 -1.75
N SER A 189 -15.04 -5.47 -0.54
CA SER A 189 -14.39 -4.33 0.12
C SER A 189 -12.93 -4.66 0.40
N ILE A 190 -12.05 -3.67 0.25
CA ILE A 190 -10.66 -3.79 0.69
C ILE A 190 -10.65 -3.96 2.21
N LYS A 191 -10.05 -5.06 2.66
CA LYS A 191 -9.81 -5.33 4.07
C LYS A 191 -8.39 -4.93 4.48
N GLU A 192 -7.42 -5.20 3.62
CA GLU A 192 -6.02 -5.03 3.97
C GLU A 192 -5.17 -4.72 2.75
N LEU A 193 -4.19 -3.84 2.94
CA LEU A 193 -3.14 -3.50 1.99
C LEU A 193 -1.80 -3.84 2.64
N LEU A 194 -0.94 -4.55 1.90
CA LEU A 194 0.40 -4.91 2.36
C LEU A 194 1.43 -4.50 1.30
N LEU A 195 2.41 -3.69 1.70
CA LEU A 195 3.52 -3.25 0.85
C LEU A 195 4.86 -3.61 1.51
N SER A 196 5.80 -4.11 0.71
CA SER A 196 7.15 -4.44 1.15
C SER A 196 8.14 -4.35 -0.01
N SER A 197 9.41 -4.14 0.32
CA SER A 197 10.51 -4.17 -0.65
C SER A 197 10.88 -5.61 -1.07
N ASP A 198 10.39 -6.63 -0.35
CA ASP A 198 10.55 -8.04 -0.71
C ASP A 198 9.26 -8.83 -0.44
N TRP A 199 8.86 -9.68 -1.40
CA TRP A 199 7.71 -10.56 -1.31
C TRP A 199 7.79 -11.55 -0.15
N ASP A 200 8.98 -12.10 0.09
CA ASP A 200 9.16 -13.12 1.12
C ASP A 200 9.04 -12.53 2.54
N THR A 201 9.02 -11.20 2.64
CA THR A 201 8.78 -10.45 3.89
C THR A 201 7.36 -10.56 4.42
N PHE A 202 6.35 -10.74 3.56
CA PHE A 202 4.96 -10.87 4.03
C PHE A 202 4.68 -12.24 4.63
N TYR A 203 5.01 -13.30 3.89
CA TYR A 203 4.72 -14.68 4.25
C TYR A 203 5.75 -15.62 3.62
N PRO A 204 6.73 -16.15 4.38
CA PRO A 204 7.77 -17.03 3.83
C PRO A 204 7.24 -18.36 3.27
N GLU A 205 5.98 -18.72 3.56
CA GLU A 205 5.42 -20.05 3.26
C GLU A 205 4.29 -20.07 2.22
N ARG A 206 3.91 -18.93 1.62
CA ARG A 206 2.75 -18.88 0.71
C ARG A 206 3.02 -18.05 -0.54
N ARG A 207 3.78 -18.62 -1.48
CA ARG A 207 3.65 -18.24 -2.89
C ARG A 207 2.37 -18.89 -3.44
N LEU A 208 1.53 -18.10 -4.12
CA LEU A 208 0.47 -18.60 -4.98
C LEU A 208 1.08 -19.25 -6.23
#